data_AF-A0A2V7X655-F1
#
_entry.id   AF-A0A2V7X655-F1
#
_cell.length_a   1.000
_cell.length_b   1.000
_cell.length_c   1.000
_cell.angle_alpha   90.00
_cell.angle_beta   90.00
_cell.angle_gamma   90.00
#
_symmetry.space_group_name_H-M   'P 1'
#
loop_
_entity.id
_entity.type
_entity.pdbx_description
1 polymer ?
#
loop_
_entity_poly.entity_id
_entity_poly.type
_entity_poly.pdbx_seq_one_letter_code
_entity_poly.pdbx_strand_id
1 'polypeptide(L)'
;MSLRALLARAAVSKPLIVTPPSWLGVALVLAAFAVAHGPRVVHNLPKWHWEDGRHFHHNRQQIHSIADCFFEPSAWEGGAEATYRPLSANLYYFAGRSLFGNDIEVYHTIDALTHIANGVLLFLLCRPLLPGLFSLIPPVLFVSRLAHGQDFEYTSNFDTLSYAAFSLLGLLLFVSARRRERRLLEALAVGAFAIALLCKEAAVVWPAILTAYGWLFDRSRAWRKYVAAWVVAALWLVCYREMIHLLYPSGTPGFVFDLTPKGLLTRYAAYLLSFLNLLVPDVDPEKAGWAIPPHLSALAATPPMRVAMACLVAAAAVLMVVARWRPERVGPSGRVAAFGLAWFLAG
;
A
#
# COMPACT_ATOMS: atom_id res chain seq x y z
N MET A 1 -20.11 -43.30 23.51
CA MET A 1 -19.26 -42.22 22.95
C MET A 1 -17.82 -42.50 23.38
N SER A 2 -16.85 -42.70 22.46
CA SER A 2 -15.52 -43.20 22.86
C SER A 2 -14.69 -42.14 23.58
N LEU A 3 -13.83 -42.56 24.52
CA LEU A 3 -12.88 -41.70 25.23
C LEU A 3 -11.99 -40.89 24.26
N ARG A 4 -11.69 -41.45 23.08
CA ARG A 4 -11.02 -40.75 21.97
C ARG A 4 -11.82 -39.59 21.40
N ALA A 5 -13.15 -39.70 21.30
CA ALA A 5 -14.01 -38.61 20.82
C ALA A 5 -14.14 -37.47 21.87
N LEU A 6 -14.08 -37.81 23.16
CA LEU A 6 -14.05 -36.85 24.27
C LEU A 6 -12.70 -36.12 24.36
N LEU A 7 -11.59 -36.84 24.21
CA LEU A 7 -10.25 -36.24 24.20
C LEU A 7 -9.98 -35.44 22.91
N ALA A 8 -10.52 -35.85 21.76
CA ALA A 8 -10.49 -35.05 20.53
C ALA A 8 -11.33 -33.76 20.62
N ARG A 9 -12.42 -33.75 21.42
CA ARG A 9 -13.18 -32.53 21.73
C ARG A 9 -12.46 -31.64 22.74
N ALA A 10 -11.80 -32.23 23.74
CA ALA A 10 -11.04 -31.49 24.75
C ALA A 10 -9.73 -30.87 24.21
N ALA A 11 -9.06 -31.54 23.25
CA ALA A 11 -7.91 -31.00 22.53
C ALA A 11 -8.25 -29.92 21.48
N VAL A 12 -9.56 -29.69 21.23
CA VAL A 12 -10.10 -28.56 20.45
C VAL A 12 -10.76 -27.55 21.40
N SER A 13 -10.30 -27.47 22.65
CA SER A 13 -10.36 -26.20 23.37
C SER A 13 -9.42 -25.26 22.63
N LYS A 14 -9.94 -24.61 21.57
CA LYS A 14 -9.25 -23.50 20.90
C LYS A 14 -8.71 -22.62 22.02
N PRO A 15 -7.40 -22.37 22.13
CA PRO A 15 -6.96 -21.29 22.99
C PRO A 15 -7.83 -20.10 22.62
N LEU A 16 -8.51 -19.53 23.60
CA LEU A 16 -9.21 -18.26 23.48
C LEU A 16 -8.11 -17.24 23.17
N ILE A 17 -7.64 -17.22 21.93
CA ILE A 17 -6.80 -16.18 21.40
C ILE A 17 -7.77 -15.00 21.35
N VAL A 18 -7.78 -14.25 22.44
CA VAL A 18 -8.62 -13.06 22.60
C VAL A 18 -8.23 -12.13 21.47
N THR A 19 -9.08 -12.05 20.45
CA THR A 19 -8.90 -11.06 19.39
C THR A 19 -9.03 -9.69 20.04
N PRO A 20 -8.06 -8.79 19.88
CA PRO A 20 -8.15 -7.47 20.48
C PRO A 20 -9.45 -6.79 20.01
N PRO A 21 -10.14 -6.06 20.90
CA PRO A 21 -11.33 -5.31 20.51
C PRO A 21 -10.94 -4.25 19.48
N SER A 22 -11.88 -3.90 18.59
CA SER A 22 -11.58 -2.97 17.47
C SER A 22 -11.00 -1.64 17.95
N TRP A 23 -11.57 -1.11 19.03
CA TRP A 23 -11.18 0.19 19.59
C TRP A 23 -9.72 0.20 20.08
N LEU A 24 -9.23 -0.93 20.61
CA LEU A 24 -7.85 -1.03 21.08
C LEU A 24 -6.87 -0.96 19.90
N GLY A 25 -7.18 -1.66 18.80
CA GLY A 25 -6.36 -1.58 17.59
C GLY A 25 -6.32 -0.18 17.00
N VAL A 26 -7.47 0.50 16.93
CA VAL A 26 -7.53 1.90 16.47
C VAL A 26 -6.74 2.83 17.41
N ALA A 27 -6.92 2.70 18.73
CA ALA A 27 -6.19 3.51 19.70
C ALA A 27 -4.67 3.32 19.61
N LEU A 28 -4.20 2.08 19.41
CA LEU A 28 -2.77 1.81 19.25
C LEU A 28 -2.19 2.37 17.94
N VAL A 29 -2.96 2.32 16.84
CA VAL A 29 -2.57 2.96 15.58
C VAL A 29 -2.42 4.47 15.77
N LEU A 30 -3.41 5.11 16.40
CA LEU A 30 -3.38 6.55 16.69
C LEU A 30 -2.21 6.91 17.61
N ALA A 31 -2.01 6.16 18.69
CA ALA A 31 -0.93 6.41 19.63
C ALA A 31 0.46 6.21 18.99
N ALA A 32 0.65 5.15 18.21
CA ALA A 32 1.90 4.89 17.51
C ALA A 32 2.23 5.99 16.50
N PHE A 33 1.24 6.44 15.72
CA PHE A 33 1.41 7.56 14.80
C PHE A 33 1.75 8.86 15.55
N ALA A 34 1.00 9.19 16.60
CA ALA A 34 1.22 10.41 17.38
C ALA A 34 2.62 10.44 18.03
N VAL A 35 3.10 9.31 18.54
CA VAL A 35 4.44 9.19 19.13
C VAL A 35 5.54 9.31 18.07
N ALA A 36 5.37 8.64 16.92
CA ALA A 36 6.41 8.61 15.87
C ALA A 36 6.46 9.89 15.04
N HIS A 37 5.31 10.53 14.79
CA HIS A 37 5.18 11.59 13.78
C HIS A 37 4.50 12.87 14.29
N GLY A 38 3.91 12.88 15.49
CA GLY A 38 3.12 14.01 15.99
C GLY A 38 3.82 15.36 15.92
N PRO A 39 5.06 15.51 16.46
CA PRO A 39 5.81 16.76 16.35
C PRO A 39 6.07 17.20 14.91
N ARG A 40 6.34 16.26 14.00
CA ARG A 40 6.58 16.56 12.58
C ARG A 40 5.30 17.04 11.90
N VAL A 41 4.17 16.36 12.13
CA VAL A 41 2.87 16.76 11.58
C VAL A 41 2.55 18.19 12.01
N VAL A 42 2.65 18.50 13.31
CA VAL A 42 2.36 19.86 13.82
C VAL A 42 3.29 20.91 13.20
N HIS A 43 4.58 20.60 13.06
CA HIS A 43 5.52 21.52 12.41
C HIS A 43 5.25 21.70 10.91
N ASN A 44 4.75 20.66 10.24
CA ASN A 44 4.52 20.65 8.81
C ASN A 44 3.18 21.28 8.39
N LEU A 45 2.20 21.39 9.29
CA LEU A 45 0.88 21.95 8.98
C LEU A 45 0.94 23.28 8.20
N PRO A 46 1.67 24.32 8.66
CA PRO A 46 1.75 25.59 7.91
C PRO A 46 2.86 25.59 6.85
N LYS A 47 3.63 24.49 6.70
CA LYS A 47 4.79 24.45 5.82
C LYS A 47 4.33 24.39 4.36
N TRP A 48 4.87 25.30 3.57
CA TRP A 48 4.69 25.32 2.13
C TRP A 48 5.85 24.62 1.43
N HIS A 49 5.55 23.60 0.64
CA HIS A 49 6.51 22.94 -0.23
C HIS A 49 6.41 23.51 -1.65
N TRP A 50 7.50 23.41 -2.41
CA TRP A 50 7.53 23.97 -3.77
C TRP A 50 6.53 23.24 -4.69
N GLU A 51 6.26 21.95 -4.45
CA GLU A 51 5.26 21.15 -5.16
C GLU A 51 3.84 21.68 -4.95
N ASP A 52 3.50 22.17 -3.75
CA ASP A 52 2.18 22.72 -3.43
C ASP A 52 1.86 23.90 -4.34
N GLY A 53 2.83 24.80 -4.51
CA GLY A 53 2.71 25.96 -5.40
C GLY A 53 2.48 25.55 -6.86
N ARG A 54 3.21 24.52 -7.32
CA ARG A 54 3.05 23.96 -8.67
C ARG A 54 1.64 23.39 -8.87
N HIS A 55 1.17 22.53 -7.96
CA HIS A 55 -0.16 21.92 -8.06
C HIS A 55 -1.29 22.94 -7.95
N PHE A 56 -1.21 23.90 -7.01
CA PHE A 56 -2.23 24.93 -6.85
C PHE A 56 -2.31 25.87 -8.05
N HIS A 57 -1.16 26.26 -8.62
CA HIS A 57 -1.11 27.11 -9.80
C HIS A 57 -1.68 26.38 -11.03
N HIS A 58 -1.20 25.17 -11.29
CA HIS A 58 -1.69 24.33 -12.37
C HIS A 58 -3.20 24.10 -12.26
N ASN A 59 -3.68 23.66 -11.08
CA ASN A 59 -5.09 23.40 -10.86
C ASN A 59 -5.94 24.66 -11.14
N ARG A 60 -5.51 25.84 -10.66
CA ARG A 60 -6.18 27.12 -10.94
C ARG A 60 -6.27 27.46 -12.42
N GLN A 61 -5.26 27.13 -13.21
CA GLN A 61 -5.17 27.53 -14.61
C GLN A 61 -5.78 26.53 -15.59
N GLN A 62 -5.71 25.24 -15.28
CA GLN A 62 -6.07 24.17 -16.21
C GLN A 62 -7.35 23.44 -15.79
N ILE A 63 -7.63 23.34 -14.49
CA ILE A 63 -8.73 22.52 -13.97
C ILE A 63 -9.89 23.40 -13.51
N HIS A 64 -10.96 23.47 -14.30
CA HIS A 64 -12.17 24.27 -14.04
C HIS A 64 -13.39 23.41 -13.75
N SER A 65 -13.37 22.14 -14.15
CA SER A 65 -14.47 21.19 -13.99
C SER A 65 -13.99 19.82 -13.49
N ILE A 66 -14.95 18.97 -13.09
CA ILE A 66 -14.67 17.57 -12.77
C ILE A 66 -14.18 16.82 -14.01
N ALA A 67 -14.66 17.17 -15.21
CA ALA A 67 -14.21 16.53 -16.45
C ALA A 67 -12.73 16.83 -16.71
N ASP A 68 -12.29 18.07 -16.48
CA ASP A 68 -10.90 18.49 -16.66
C ASP A 68 -9.95 17.66 -15.78
N CYS A 69 -10.40 17.22 -14.60
CA CYS A 69 -9.60 16.34 -13.75
C CYS A 69 -9.17 15.05 -14.45
N PHE A 70 -9.94 14.56 -15.42
CA PHE A 70 -9.70 13.33 -16.17
C PHE A 70 -9.07 13.54 -17.56
N PHE A 71 -9.18 14.73 -18.12
CA PHE A 71 -8.80 15.01 -19.52
C PHE A 71 -7.70 16.06 -19.68
N GLU A 72 -7.32 16.73 -18.59
CA GLU A 72 -6.16 17.62 -18.57
C GLU A 72 -4.92 16.93 -17.98
N PRO A 73 -3.71 17.32 -18.39
CA PRO A 73 -2.48 16.80 -17.83
C PRO A 73 -2.40 17.12 -16.33
N SER A 74 -1.56 16.38 -15.61
CA SER A 74 -1.21 16.75 -14.23
C SER A 74 -0.28 17.97 -14.20
N ALA A 75 0.05 18.44 -13.00
CA ALA A 75 0.96 19.57 -12.80
C ALA A 75 2.42 19.33 -13.26
N TRP A 76 2.75 18.12 -13.73
CA TRP A 76 4.06 17.76 -14.26
C TRP A 76 4.14 17.99 -15.77
N GLU A 77 5.28 18.49 -16.24
CA GLU A 77 5.48 18.91 -17.65
C GLU A 77 5.58 17.72 -18.64
N GLY A 78 5.61 16.48 -18.15
CA GLY A 78 5.70 15.26 -18.94
C GLY A 78 7.07 14.59 -18.85
N GLY A 79 7.47 13.87 -19.91
CA GLY A 79 8.74 13.14 -19.93
C GLY A 79 8.79 12.05 -18.85
N ALA A 80 9.88 11.97 -18.09
CA ALA A 80 10.02 10.99 -17.01
C ALA A 80 9.00 11.17 -15.86
N GLU A 81 8.39 12.35 -15.75
CA GLU A 81 7.40 12.71 -14.72
C GLU A 81 5.95 12.65 -15.26
N ALA A 82 5.77 12.25 -16.52
CA ALA A 82 4.45 12.07 -17.12
C ALA A 82 3.65 11.02 -16.35
N THR A 83 2.55 11.45 -15.74
CA THR A 83 1.67 10.58 -14.94
C THR A 83 0.21 10.87 -15.25
N TYR A 84 -0.62 9.83 -15.17
CA TYR A 84 -2.08 9.94 -15.29
C TYR A 84 -2.74 9.55 -13.97
N ARG A 85 -3.05 10.54 -13.15
CA ARG A 85 -3.53 10.38 -11.77
C ARG A 85 -4.69 11.33 -11.47
N PRO A 86 -5.83 11.16 -12.17
CA PRO A 86 -6.92 12.15 -12.16
C PRO A 86 -7.53 12.37 -10.77
N LEU A 87 -7.53 11.36 -9.89
CA LEU A 87 -8.15 11.50 -8.57
C LEU A 87 -7.22 12.16 -7.55
N SER A 88 -5.95 11.76 -7.50
CA SER A 88 -5.00 12.21 -6.49
C SER A 88 -4.24 13.47 -6.88
N ALA A 89 -3.99 13.70 -8.17
CA ALA A 89 -3.20 14.85 -8.64
C ALA A 89 -4.07 16.02 -9.16
N ASN A 90 -5.30 15.76 -9.59
CA ASN A 90 -6.20 16.79 -10.13
C ASN A 90 -7.44 17.00 -9.24
N LEU A 91 -8.25 15.96 -9.02
CA LEU A 91 -9.49 16.07 -8.25
C LEU A 91 -9.23 16.47 -6.79
N TYR A 92 -8.17 15.95 -6.17
CA TYR A 92 -7.75 16.33 -4.83
C TYR A 92 -7.58 17.84 -4.67
N TYR A 93 -6.77 18.45 -5.53
CA TYR A 93 -6.53 19.90 -5.53
C TYR A 93 -7.73 20.71 -6.02
N PHE A 94 -8.52 20.18 -6.95
CA PHE A 94 -9.76 20.84 -7.39
C PHE A 94 -10.78 20.92 -6.25
N ALA A 95 -10.95 19.83 -5.50
CA ALA A 95 -11.81 19.77 -4.33
C ALA A 95 -11.28 20.68 -3.22
N GLY A 96 -9.99 20.63 -2.92
CA GLY A 96 -9.43 21.48 -1.86
C GLY A 96 -9.48 22.97 -2.20
N ARG A 97 -9.32 23.35 -3.47
CA ARG A 97 -9.56 24.72 -3.93
C ARG A 97 -11.02 25.14 -3.74
N SER A 98 -11.95 24.29 -4.15
CA SER A 98 -13.38 24.61 -4.18
C SER A 98 -14.02 24.60 -2.78
N LEU A 99 -13.53 23.76 -1.87
CA LEU A 99 -14.11 23.57 -0.53
C LEU A 99 -13.35 24.34 0.56
N PHE A 100 -12.04 24.50 0.41
CA PHE A 100 -11.15 25.03 1.46
C PHE A 100 -10.29 26.21 1.01
N GLY A 101 -10.51 26.72 -0.21
CA GLY A 101 -9.79 27.90 -0.70
C GLY A 101 -8.27 27.71 -0.84
N ASN A 102 -7.80 26.46 -1.01
CA ASN A 102 -6.38 26.11 -0.98
C ASN A 102 -5.66 26.39 0.35
N ASP A 103 -6.34 26.25 1.48
CA ASP A 103 -5.70 26.26 2.80
C ASP A 103 -4.76 25.05 2.96
N ILE A 104 -3.46 25.29 3.01
CA ILE A 104 -2.41 24.26 3.02
C ILE A 104 -2.48 23.37 4.28
N GLU A 105 -2.90 23.92 5.43
CA GLU A 105 -3.02 23.15 6.67
C GLU A 105 -4.07 22.05 6.54
N VAL A 106 -5.12 22.30 5.74
CA VAL A 106 -6.17 21.32 5.46
C VAL A 106 -5.64 20.17 4.62
N TYR A 107 -4.80 20.42 3.62
CA TYR A 107 -4.19 19.36 2.79
C TYR A 107 -3.28 18.46 3.63
N HIS A 108 -2.36 19.04 4.40
CA HIS A 108 -1.48 18.27 5.30
C HIS A 108 -2.27 17.49 6.36
N THR A 109 -3.37 18.05 6.85
CA THR A 109 -4.29 17.34 7.75
C THR A 109 -4.95 16.14 7.06
N ILE A 110 -5.46 16.32 5.84
CA ILE A 110 -6.07 15.22 5.06
C ILE A 110 -5.06 14.10 4.82
N ASP A 111 -3.83 14.45 4.48
CA ASP A 111 -2.75 13.49 4.23
C ASP A 111 -2.42 12.68 5.50
N ALA A 112 -2.19 13.36 6.63
CA ALA A 112 -1.94 12.70 7.91
C ALA A 112 -3.11 11.79 8.33
N LEU A 113 -4.35 12.25 8.19
CA LEU A 113 -5.55 11.46 8.49
C LEU A 113 -5.69 10.25 7.56
N THR A 114 -5.33 10.39 6.29
CA THR A 114 -5.36 9.29 5.32
C THR A 114 -4.29 8.25 5.64
N HIS A 115 -3.10 8.68 6.08
CA HIS A 115 -2.07 7.77 6.57
C HIS A 115 -2.52 6.96 7.79
N ILE A 116 -3.17 7.61 8.77
CA ILE A 116 -3.79 6.92 9.92
C ILE A 116 -4.87 5.95 9.46
N ALA A 117 -5.73 6.36 8.52
CA ALA A 117 -6.79 5.52 7.97
C ALA A 117 -6.22 4.27 7.30
N ASN A 118 -5.09 4.37 6.61
CA ASN A 118 -4.36 3.23 6.05
C ASN A 118 -3.91 2.25 7.14
N GLY A 119 -3.37 2.75 8.26
CA GLY A 119 -3.05 1.93 9.43
C GLY A 119 -4.27 1.22 10.01
N VAL A 120 -5.41 1.91 10.11
CA VAL A 120 -6.67 1.32 10.60
C VAL A 120 -7.20 0.25 9.63
N LEU A 121 -7.19 0.51 8.32
CA LEU A 121 -7.59 -0.47 7.31
C LEU A 121 -6.69 -1.71 7.34
N LEU A 122 -5.38 -1.52 7.49
CA LEU A 122 -4.43 -2.61 7.66
C LEU A 122 -4.70 -3.42 8.93
N PHE A 123 -5.03 -2.77 10.06
CA PHE A 123 -5.46 -3.47 11.28
C PHE A 123 -6.72 -4.31 11.04
N LEU A 124 -7.75 -3.73 10.42
CA LEU A 124 -9.00 -4.42 10.12
C LEU A 124 -8.80 -5.62 9.19
N LEU A 125 -7.82 -5.54 8.27
CA LEU A 125 -7.40 -6.64 7.40
C LEU A 125 -6.57 -7.70 8.15
N CYS A 126 -5.68 -7.31 9.04
CA CYS A 126 -4.82 -8.22 9.79
C CYS A 126 -5.58 -8.97 10.88
N ARG A 127 -6.56 -8.35 11.54
CA ARG A 127 -7.37 -8.97 12.61
C ARG A 127 -8.00 -10.32 12.22
N PRO A 128 -8.60 -10.49 11.04
CA PRO A 128 -9.12 -11.79 10.61
C PRO A 128 -8.03 -12.79 10.19
N LEU A 129 -6.80 -12.35 9.93
CA LEU A 129 -5.72 -13.19 9.38
C LEU A 129 -4.74 -13.64 10.47
N LEU A 130 -4.38 -12.77 11.40
CA LEU A 130 -3.37 -13.01 12.43
C LEU A 130 -4.01 -13.28 13.81
N PRO A 131 -3.40 -14.15 14.64
CA PRO A 131 -3.91 -14.44 15.97
C PRO A 131 -3.64 -13.32 16.97
N GLY A 132 -4.67 -12.91 17.73
CA GLY A 132 -4.53 -12.11 18.95
C GLY A 132 -3.77 -10.80 18.73
N LEU A 133 -2.79 -10.52 19.60
CA LEU A 133 -1.98 -9.30 19.55
C LEU A 133 -1.08 -9.22 18.30
N PHE A 134 -0.76 -10.34 17.64
CA PHE A 134 0.03 -10.31 16.40
C PHE A 134 -0.67 -9.53 15.28
N SER A 135 -2.01 -9.42 15.32
CA SER A 135 -2.76 -8.58 14.38
C SER A 135 -2.50 -7.07 14.52
N LEU A 136 -1.90 -6.64 15.63
CA LEU A 136 -1.55 -5.24 15.89
C LEU A 136 -0.15 -4.88 15.37
N ILE A 137 0.73 -5.86 15.13
CA ILE A 137 2.12 -5.60 14.76
C ILE A 137 2.20 -4.90 13.38
N PRO A 138 1.61 -5.42 12.28
CA PRO A 138 1.71 -4.76 10.99
C PRO A 138 1.19 -3.31 10.94
N PRO A 139 0.00 -2.98 11.46
CA PRO A 139 -0.51 -1.61 11.41
C PRO A 139 0.28 -0.64 12.29
N VAL A 140 0.77 -1.08 13.47
CA VAL A 140 1.62 -0.25 14.34
C VAL A 140 2.96 0.02 13.68
N LEU A 141 3.62 -1.01 13.10
CA LEU A 141 4.86 -0.82 12.34
C LEU A 141 4.67 0.08 11.12
N PHE A 142 3.53 -0.04 10.42
CA PHE A 142 3.21 0.79 9.26
C PHE A 142 3.13 2.28 9.60
N VAL A 143 2.35 2.65 10.64
CA VAL A 143 2.13 4.06 11.00
C VAL A 143 3.22 4.69 11.86
N SER A 144 4.20 3.90 12.32
CA SER A 144 5.34 4.40 13.07
C SER A 144 6.63 4.45 12.24
N ARG A 145 6.55 4.07 10.96
CA ARG A 145 7.72 3.99 10.08
C ARG A 145 8.18 5.38 9.67
N LEU A 146 9.39 5.77 10.07
CA LEU A 146 9.96 7.09 9.76
C LEU A 146 10.12 7.35 8.26
N ALA A 147 10.34 6.29 7.47
CA ALA A 147 10.45 6.39 6.02
C ALA A 147 9.14 6.81 5.32
N HIS A 148 7.98 6.73 5.99
CA HIS A 148 6.70 7.24 5.45
C HIS A 148 6.50 8.74 5.72
N GLY A 149 7.44 9.44 6.38
CA GLY A 149 7.30 10.87 6.68
C GLY A 149 6.96 11.70 5.44
N GLN A 150 7.66 11.45 4.33
CA GLN A 150 7.39 12.12 3.05
C GLN A 150 5.98 11.89 2.53
N ASP A 151 5.38 10.73 2.80
CA ASP A 151 4.09 10.37 2.19
C ASP A 151 2.96 11.26 2.70
N PHE A 152 3.05 11.77 3.94
CA PHE A 152 2.02 12.62 4.54
C PHE A 152 2.48 14.05 4.85
N GLU A 153 3.77 14.35 4.72
CA GLU A 153 4.29 15.71 4.82
C GLU A 153 4.20 16.48 3.49
N TYR A 154 4.05 15.80 2.35
CA TYR A 154 4.02 16.44 1.03
C TYR A 154 2.67 16.20 0.38
N THR A 155 1.93 17.26 0.09
CA THR A 155 0.58 17.13 -0.47
C THR A 155 0.56 16.42 -1.84
N SER A 156 1.67 16.51 -2.59
CA SER A 156 1.86 15.82 -3.86
C SER A 156 1.94 14.28 -3.72
N ASN A 157 2.28 13.79 -2.52
CA ASN A 157 2.34 12.36 -2.21
C ASN A 157 0.98 11.79 -1.76
N PHE A 158 -0.09 12.57 -1.79
CA PHE A 158 -1.45 12.08 -1.59
C PHE A 158 -1.83 10.95 -2.56
N ASP A 159 -1.16 10.87 -3.72
CA ASP A 159 -1.25 9.73 -4.64
C ASP A 159 -0.94 8.40 -3.94
N THR A 160 0.11 8.37 -3.12
CA THR A 160 0.64 7.24 -2.37
C THR A 160 -0.34 6.84 -1.27
N LEU A 161 -0.83 7.83 -0.53
CA LEU A 161 -1.78 7.63 0.55
C LEU A 161 -3.13 7.11 0.06
N SER A 162 -3.67 7.73 -1.00
CA SER A 162 -4.98 7.40 -1.55
C SER A 162 -4.99 6.05 -2.28
N TYR A 163 -3.97 5.72 -3.09
CA TYR A 163 -3.93 4.38 -3.70
C TYR A 163 -3.81 3.29 -2.64
N ALA A 164 -3.03 3.51 -1.57
CA ALA A 164 -2.91 2.56 -0.47
C ALA A 164 -4.25 2.39 0.25
N ALA A 165 -4.98 3.46 0.52
CA ALA A 165 -6.30 3.42 1.17
C ALA A 165 -7.28 2.58 0.37
N PHE A 166 -7.42 2.87 -0.93
CA PHE A 166 -8.34 2.14 -1.79
C PHE A 166 -7.90 0.69 -2.06
N SER A 167 -6.59 0.43 -2.12
CA SER A 167 -6.05 -0.94 -2.25
C SER A 167 -6.32 -1.79 -1.00
N LEU A 168 -6.11 -1.23 0.19
CA LEU A 168 -6.38 -1.88 1.48
C LEU A 168 -7.88 -2.09 1.69
N LEU A 169 -8.70 -1.07 1.39
CA LEU A 169 -10.16 -1.16 1.44
C LEU A 169 -10.66 -2.26 0.49
N GLY A 170 -10.18 -2.26 -0.77
CA GLY A 170 -10.51 -3.28 -1.74
C GLY A 170 -10.18 -4.67 -1.22
N LEU A 171 -8.99 -4.87 -0.65
CA LEU A 171 -8.57 -6.16 -0.13
C LEU A 171 -9.40 -6.58 1.10
N LEU A 172 -9.70 -5.65 2.00
CA LEU A 172 -10.56 -5.88 3.16
C LEU A 172 -11.98 -6.31 2.73
N LEU A 173 -12.55 -5.61 1.75
CA LEU A 173 -13.86 -5.94 1.17
C LEU A 173 -13.82 -7.32 0.50
N PHE A 174 -12.77 -7.61 -0.26
CA PHE A 174 -12.58 -8.90 -0.92
C PHE A 174 -12.53 -10.04 0.11
N VAL A 175 -11.66 -9.95 1.12
CA VAL A 175 -11.54 -10.95 2.19
C VAL A 175 -12.87 -11.13 2.94
N SER A 176 -13.57 -10.03 3.20
CA SER A 176 -14.90 -10.05 3.84
C SER A 176 -15.95 -10.73 2.97
N ALA A 177 -15.92 -10.49 1.65
CA ALA A 177 -16.78 -11.12 0.68
C ALA A 177 -16.56 -12.63 0.63
N ARG A 178 -15.31 -13.09 0.67
CA ARG A 178 -14.99 -14.54 0.69
C ARG A 178 -15.57 -15.25 1.90
N ARG A 179 -15.64 -14.59 3.06
CA ARG A 179 -16.18 -15.16 4.30
C ARG A 179 -17.71 -15.22 4.34
N ARG A 180 -18.39 -14.28 3.66
CA ARG A 180 -19.86 -14.13 3.70
C ARG A 180 -20.55 -14.50 2.40
N GLU A 181 -19.79 -14.89 1.37
CA GLU A 181 -20.25 -15.18 0.00
C GLU A 181 -21.08 -14.05 -0.62
N ARG A 182 -20.73 -12.79 -0.34
CA ARG A 182 -21.49 -11.60 -0.78
C ARG A 182 -20.92 -10.99 -2.07
N ARG A 183 -21.62 -11.18 -3.20
CA ARG A 183 -21.23 -10.62 -4.51
C ARG A 183 -21.09 -9.09 -4.52
N LEU A 184 -21.93 -8.37 -3.78
CA LEU A 184 -21.82 -6.91 -3.67
C LEU A 184 -20.47 -6.48 -3.09
N LEU A 185 -19.95 -7.19 -2.08
CA LEU A 185 -18.64 -6.88 -1.51
C LEU A 185 -17.50 -7.19 -2.49
N GLU A 186 -17.63 -8.24 -3.33
CA GLU A 186 -16.67 -8.53 -4.40
C GLU A 186 -16.68 -7.40 -5.45
N ALA A 187 -17.87 -6.91 -5.84
CA ALA A 187 -18.00 -5.79 -6.78
C ALA A 187 -17.43 -4.48 -6.20
N LEU A 188 -17.73 -4.17 -4.94
CA LEU A 188 -17.16 -3.01 -4.25
C LEU A 188 -15.63 -3.11 -4.09
N ALA A 189 -15.09 -4.32 -3.89
CA ALA A 189 -13.65 -4.53 -3.86
C ALA A 189 -12.97 -4.20 -5.20
N VAL A 190 -13.56 -4.65 -6.31
CA VAL A 190 -13.08 -4.32 -7.66
C VAL A 190 -13.25 -2.83 -7.96
N GLY A 191 -14.34 -2.22 -7.51
CA GLY A 191 -14.56 -0.77 -7.61
C GLY A 191 -13.49 0.03 -6.86
N ALA A 192 -13.19 -0.35 -5.61
CA ALA A 192 -12.10 0.27 -4.84
C ALA A 192 -10.74 0.10 -5.53
N PHE A 193 -10.45 -1.07 -6.09
CA PHE A 193 -9.24 -1.28 -6.90
C PHE A 193 -9.18 -0.37 -8.14
N ALA A 194 -10.28 -0.22 -8.88
CA ALA A 194 -10.34 0.69 -10.02
C ALA A 194 -10.07 2.15 -9.59
N ILE A 195 -10.60 2.58 -8.45
CA ILE A 195 -10.31 3.90 -7.87
C ILE A 195 -8.82 4.01 -7.51
N ALA A 196 -8.21 2.98 -6.90
CA ALA A 196 -6.79 2.97 -6.58
C ALA A 196 -5.89 3.17 -7.82
N LEU A 197 -6.25 2.55 -8.95
CA LEU A 197 -5.55 2.73 -10.23
C LEU A 197 -5.65 4.17 -10.78
N LEU A 198 -6.74 4.88 -10.48
CA LEU A 198 -6.90 6.29 -10.84
C LEU A 198 -6.19 7.25 -9.87
N CYS A 199 -5.74 6.75 -8.72
CA CYS A 199 -4.86 7.46 -7.79
C CYS A 199 -3.39 7.26 -8.12
N LYS A 200 -2.95 6.02 -8.43
CA LYS A 200 -1.57 5.70 -8.75
C LYS A 200 -1.45 4.41 -9.56
N GLU A 201 -0.61 4.43 -10.59
CA GLU A 201 -0.32 3.30 -11.46
C GLU A 201 0.23 2.07 -10.72
N ALA A 202 0.93 2.30 -9.60
CA ALA A 202 1.47 1.23 -8.76
C ALA A 202 0.40 0.25 -8.24
N ALA A 203 -0.88 0.65 -8.20
CA ALA A 203 -1.97 -0.23 -7.84
C ALA A 203 -2.11 -1.44 -8.78
N VAL A 204 -1.52 -1.42 -9.98
CA VAL A 204 -1.54 -2.53 -10.96
C VAL A 204 -1.07 -3.88 -10.40
N VAL A 205 -0.31 -3.89 -9.30
CA VAL A 205 0.15 -5.11 -8.62
C VAL A 205 -0.95 -5.81 -7.80
N TRP A 206 -2.07 -5.13 -7.54
CA TRP A 206 -3.13 -5.62 -6.66
C TRP A 206 -3.77 -6.96 -7.10
N PRO A 207 -4.03 -7.25 -8.39
CA PRO A 207 -4.49 -8.57 -8.83
C PRO A 207 -3.50 -9.70 -8.51
N ALA A 208 -2.19 -9.44 -8.49
CA ALA A 208 -1.18 -10.41 -8.07
C ALA A 208 -1.30 -10.71 -6.57
N ILE A 209 -1.53 -9.68 -5.74
CA ILE A 209 -1.79 -9.83 -4.30
C ILE A 209 -3.07 -10.66 -4.07
N LEU A 210 -4.16 -10.37 -4.78
CA LEU A 210 -5.38 -11.17 -4.71
C LEU A 210 -5.16 -12.62 -5.14
N THR A 211 -4.39 -12.84 -6.20
CA THR A 211 -4.08 -14.18 -6.70
C THR A 211 -3.26 -14.95 -5.67
N ALA A 212 -2.29 -14.31 -5.02
CA ALA A 212 -1.53 -14.89 -3.92
C ALA A 212 -2.44 -15.26 -2.73
N TYR A 213 -3.36 -14.36 -2.36
CA TYR A 213 -4.37 -14.65 -1.34
C TYR A 213 -5.19 -15.89 -1.71
N GLY A 214 -5.73 -15.92 -2.92
CA GLY A 214 -6.55 -17.03 -3.40
C GLY A 214 -5.81 -18.35 -3.48
N TRP A 215 -4.58 -18.32 -3.97
CA TRP A 215 -3.74 -19.50 -4.04
C TRP A 215 -3.42 -20.02 -2.65
N LEU A 216 -3.13 -19.16 -1.68
CA LEU A 216 -2.83 -19.58 -0.32
C LEU A 216 -4.05 -19.99 0.48
N PHE A 217 -5.20 -19.32 0.34
CA PHE A 217 -6.37 -19.45 1.22
C PHE A 217 -7.57 -20.21 0.63
N ASP A 218 -7.77 -20.17 -0.70
CA ASP A 218 -8.93 -20.75 -1.37
C ASP A 218 -8.66 -22.13 -2.01
N ARG A 219 -9.76 -22.84 -2.32
CA ARG A 219 -9.74 -24.10 -3.10
C ARG A 219 -9.35 -23.83 -4.57
N SER A 220 -8.72 -24.82 -5.22
CA SER A 220 -8.11 -24.70 -6.57
C SER A 220 -9.01 -24.16 -7.69
N ARG A 221 -10.35 -24.27 -7.59
CA ARG A 221 -11.30 -23.77 -8.61
C ARG A 221 -11.79 -22.34 -8.38
N ALA A 222 -11.34 -21.64 -7.34
CA ALA A 222 -11.77 -20.26 -7.05
C ALA A 222 -11.16 -19.21 -7.99
N TRP A 223 -10.28 -19.60 -8.93
CA TRP A 223 -9.49 -18.67 -9.73
C TRP A 223 -10.33 -17.67 -10.56
N ARG A 224 -11.53 -18.09 -10.99
CA ARG A 224 -12.48 -17.26 -11.76
C ARG A 224 -12.83 -15.95 -11.04
N LYS A 225 -12.75 -15.93 -9.71
CA LYS A 225 -13.05 -14.74 -8.89
C LYS A 225 -11.97 -13.66 -8.94
N TYR A 226 -10.77 -14.00 -9.40
CA TYR A 226 -9.66 -13.05 -9.55
C TYR A 226 -9.60 -12.46 -10.96
N VAL A 227 -10.29 -13.07 -11.94
CA VAL A 227 -10.27 -12.64 -13.34
C VAL A 227 -10.76 -11.21 -13.49
N ALA A 228 -11.78 -10.79 -12.73
CA ALA A 228 -12.30 -9.43 -12.79
C ALA A 228 -11.21 -8.39 -12.47
N ALA A 229 -10.38 -8.62 -11.45
CA ALA A 229 -9.29 -7.71 -11.10
C ALA A 229 -8.22 -7.66 -12.20
N TRP A 230 -7.86 -8.81 -12.78
CA TRP A 230 -6.93 -8.85 -13.91
C TRP A 230 -7.46 -8.16 -15.17
N VAL A 231 -8.76 -8.31 -15.46
CA VAL A 231 -9.41 -7.61 -16.58
C VAL A 231 -9.38 -6.09 -16.36
N VAL A 232 -9.73 -5.61 -15.17
CA VAL A 232 -9.67 -4.17 -14.83
C VAL A 232 -8.24 -3.64 -14.96
N ALA A 233 -7.24 -4.37 -14.46
CA ALA A 233 -5.83 -3.97 -14.58
C ALA A 233 -5.38 -3.90 -16.05
N ALA A 234 -5.75 -4.89 -16.87
CA ALA A 234 -5.40 -4.93 -18.30
C ALA A 234 -6.08 -3.79 -19.07
N LEU A 235 -7.37 -3.54 -18.83
CA LEU A 235 -8.09 -2.43 -19.44
C LEU A 235 -7.48 -1.09 -19.03
N TRP A 236 -7.18 -0.92 -17.73
CA TRP A 236 -6.54 0.28 -17.24
C TRP A 236 -5.15 0.49 -17.86
N LEU A 237 -4.32 -0.54 -18.02
CA LEU A 237 -3.01 -0.43 -18.66
C LEU A 237 -3.11 0.08 -20.12
N VAL A 238 -4.10 -0.41 -20.86
CA VAL A 238 -4.37 0.05 -22.23
C VAL A 238 -4.80 1.52 -22.19
N CYS A 239 -5.81 1.86 -21.38
CA CYS A 239 -6.29 3.24 -21.27
C CYS A 239 -5.19 4.20 -20.78
N TYR A 240 -4.40 3.80 -19.80
CA TYR A 240 -3.30 4.58 -19.23
C TYR A 240 -2.29 4.95 -20.31
N ARG A 241 -1.88 3.98 -21.14
CA ARG A 241 -0.98 4.23 -22.26
C ARG A 241 -1.55 5.27 -23.23
N GLU A 242 -2.80 5.09 -23.65
CA GLU A 242 -3.44 6.02 -24.60
C GLU A 242 -3.61 7.42 -23.99
N MET A 243 -3.98 7.51 -22.70
CA MET A 243 -4.09 8.78 -22.00
C MET A 243 -2.74 9.49 -21.85
N ILE A 244 -1.67 8.77 -21.49
CA ILE A 244 -0.33 9.35 -21.42
C ILE A 244 0.11 9.91 -22.78
N HIS A 245 -0.14 9.18 -23.87
CA HIS A 245 0.19 9.64 -25.22
C HIS A 245 -0.63 10.87 -25.63
N LEU A 246 -1.91 10.91 -25.25
CA LEU A 246 -2.80 12.03 -25.52
C LEU A 246 -2.38 13.29 -24.75
N LEU A 247 -2.07 13.14 -23.46
CA LEU A 247 -1.77 14.26 -22.56
C LEU A 247 -0.32 14.75 -22.68
N TYR A 248 0.62 13.90 -23.12
CA TYR A 248 2.04 14.21 -23.20
C TYR A 248 2.66 13.84 -24.57
N PRO A 249 2.29 14.53 -25.67
CA PRO A 249 2.72 14.16 -27.02
C PRO A 249 4.24 14.21 -27.24
N SER A 250 4.94 15.08 -26.51
CA SER A 250 6.37 15.36 -26.65
C SER A 250 7.26 14.63 -25.63
N GLY A 251 6.70 13.78 -24.76
CA GLY A 251 7.47 13.18 -23.66
C GLY A 251 6.87 11.90 -23.13
N THR A 252 7.15 10.77 -23.80
CA THR A 252 6.91 9.45 -23.21
C THR A 252 7.91 9.19 -22.08
N PRO A 253 7.46 8.70 -20.91
CA PRO A 253 8.36 8.42 -19.81
C PRO A 253 9.36 7.31 -20.20
N GLY A 254 10.65 7.67 -20.19
CA GLY A 254 11.75 6.74 -20.39
C GLY A 254 12.07 5.99 -19.11
N PHE A 255 11.25 5.02 -18.71
CA PHE A 255 11.57 4.17 -17.57
C PHE A 255 12.66 3.16 -17.95
N VAL A 256 13.81 3.24 -17.28
CA VAL A 256 14.85 2.20 -17.37
C VAL A 256 14.57 1.16 -16.30
N PHE A 257 13.94 0.05 -16.70
CA PHE A 257 13.71 -1.08 -15.81
C PHE A 257 14.99 -1.92 -15.69
N ASP A 258 15.73 -1.76 -14.60
CA ASP A 258 16.77 -2.72 -14.23
C ASP A 258 16.11 -3.95 -13.58
N LEU A 259 15.84 -4.97 -14.39
CA LEU A 259 15.33 -6.27 -13.95
C LEU A 259 16.45 -7.28 -13.68
N THR A 260 17.72 -6.83 -13.64
CA THR A 260 18.81 -7.75 -13.30
C THR A 260 18.60 -8.28 -11.88
N PRO A 261 18.97 -9.55 -11.59
CA PRO A 261 18.87 -10.09 -10.24
C PRO A 261 19.61 -9.21 -9.21
N LYS A 262 20.74 -8.61 -9.61
CA LYS A 262 21.48 -7.66 -8.78
C LYS A 262 20.64 -6.42 -8.42
N GLY A 263 20.04 -5.76 -9.41
CA GLY A 263 19.21 -4.58 -9.21
C GLY A 263 17.98 -4.87 -8.35
N LEU A 264 17.28 -5.96 -8.64
CA LEU A 264 16.10 -6.39 -7.87
C LEU A 264 16.45 -6.68 -6.40
N LEU A 265 17.49 -7.47 -6.14
CA LEU A 265 17.90 -7.79 -4.77
C LEU A 265 18.33 -6.54 -3.99
N THR A 266 19.03 -5.60 -4.64
CA THR A 266 19.41 -4.34 -4.00
C THR A 266 18.19 -3.46 -3.67
N ARG A 267 17.19 -3.36 -4.56
CA ARG A 267 15.97 -2.58 -4.29
C ARG A 267 15.15 -3.18 -3.15
N TYR A 268 14.91 -4.49 -3.17
CA TYR A 268 14.18 -5.15 -2.09
C TYR A 268 14.92 -5.07 -0.76
N ALA A 269 16.26 -5.17 -0.76
CA ALA A 269 17.05 -4.98 0.44
C ALA A 269 16.95 -3.54 0.97
N ALA A 270 17.05 -2.53 0.10
CA ALA A 270 16.90 -1.13 0.51
C ALA A 270 15.50 -0.87 1.10
N TYR A 271 14.45 -1.40 0.44
CA TYR A 271 13.09 -1.28 0.93
C TYR A 271 12.93 -1.98 2.29
N LEU A 272 13.43 -3.20 2.47
CA LEU A 272 13.41 -3.91 3.75
C LEU A 272 14.16 -3.14 4.86
N LEU A 273 15.35 -2.62 4.56
CA LEU A 273 16.13 -1.85 5.53
C LEU A 273 15.43 -0.56 5.96
N SER A 274 14.66 0.07 5.08
CA SER A 274 13.88 1.26 5.41
C SER A 274 12.67 1.00 6.33
N PHE A 275 12.38 -0.27 6.69
CA PHE A 275 11.48 -0.59 7.81
C PHE A 275 12.18 -0.48 9.17
N LEU A 276 13.51 -0.44 9.20
CA LEU A 276 14.28 -0.31 10.44
C LEU A 276 14.46 1.17 10.76
N ASN A 277 13.57 1.73 11.59
CA ASN A 277 13.62 3.14 12.01
C ASN A 277 14.99 3.55 12.55
N LEU A 278 15.72 2.65 13.21
CA LEU A 278 17.09 2.90 13.71
C LEU A 278 18.08 3.31 12.61
N LEU A 279 17.84 2.87 11.37
CA LEU A 279 18.68 3.18 10.23
C LEU A 279 18.13 4.34 9.39
N VAL A 280 16.94 4.88 9.70
CA VAL A 280 16.35 6.00 8.97
C VAL A 280 16.56 7.26 9.80
N PRO A 281 17.41 8.21 9.36
CA PRO A 281 17.68 9.40 10.13
C PRO A 281 16.42 10.28 10.17
N ASP A 282 16.23 10.95 11.30
CA ASP A 282 15.17 11.93 11.49
C ASP A 282 15.60 13.26 10.87
N VAL A 283 15.42 13.39 9.56
CA VAL A 283 15.73 14.59 8.79
C VAL A 283 14.57 14.96 7.90
N ASP A 284 14.36 16.28 7.75
CA ASP A 284 13.45 16.86 6.78
C ASP A 284 13.83 16.34 5.38
N PRO A 285 12.93 15.60 4.71
CA PRO A 285 13.25 14.98 3.44
C PRO A 285 13.60 15.98 2.33
N GLU A 286 13.12 17.22 2.43
CA GLU A 286 13.40 18.29 1.46
C GLU A 286 14.87 18.68 1.51
N LYS A 287 15.37 18.81 2.74
CA LYS A 287 16.77 19.16 3.02
C LYS A 287 17.68 17.98 2.77
N ALA A 288 17.18 16.77 2.97
CA ALA A 288 17.88 15.54 2.70
C ALA A 288 18.15 15.37 1.19
N GLY A 289 17.17 15.69 0.33
CA GLY A 289 17.30 15.56 -1.13
C GLY A 289 17.39 14.11 -1.61
N TRP A 290 16.91 13.15 -0.80
CA TRP A 290 16.88 11.73 -1.15
C TRP A 290 15.57 11.09 -0.70
N ALA A 291 15.08 10.13 -1.49
CA ALA A 291 13.92 9.30 -1.13
C ALA A 291 14.33 8.11 -0.23
N ILE A 292 15.56 7.61 -0.38
CA ILE A 292 16.16 6.57 0.47
C ILE A 292 17.51 7.08 0.96
N PRO A 293 17.79 7.01 2.27
CA PRO A 293 19.07 7.45 2.82
C PRO A 293 20.26 6.80 2.08
N PRO A 294 21.29 7.57 1.67
CA PRO A 294 22.41 7.04 0.89
C PRO A 294 23.11 5.86 1.56
N HIS A 295 23.23 5.85 2.89
CA HIS A 295 23.84 4.74 3.63
C HIS A 295 22.99 3.46 3.58
N LEU A 296 21.66 3.57 3.50
CA LEU A 296 20.78 2.41 3.30
C LEU A 296 20.96 1.83 1.90
N SER A 297 21.00 2.68 0.89
CA SER A 297 21.26 2.27 -0.50
C SER A 297 22.64 1.62 -0.64
N ALA A 298 23.66 2.18 0.02
CA ALA A 298 25.01 1.61 0.04
C ALA A 298 25.04 0.23 0.75
N LEU A 299 24.39 0.12 1.91
CA LEU A 299 24.29 -1.14 2.66
C LEU A 299 23.55 -2.22 1.85
N ALA A 300 22.45 -1.85 1.18
CA ALA A 300 21.67 -2.72 0.31
C ALA A 300 22.45 -3.24 -0.92
N ALA A 301 23.43 -2.47 -1.40
CA ALA A 301 24.28 -2.85 -2.52
C ALA A 301 25.39 -3.84 -2.14
N THR A 302 25.69 -4.01 -0.85
CA THR A 302 26.76 -4.92 -0.39
C THR A 302 26.47 -6.39 -0.76
N PRO A 303 27.49 -7.19 -1.10
CA PRO A 303 27.29 -8.61 -1.40
C PRO A 303 26.62 -9.41 -0.27
N PRO A 304 26.97 -9.24 1.03
CA PRO A 304 26.30 -9.96 2.11
C PRO A 304 24.81 -9.66 2.18
N MET A 305 24.41 -8.39 2.00
CA MET A 305 23.01 -8.00 2.02
C MET A 305 22.23 -8.59 0.85
N ARG A 306 22.82 -8.61 -0.36
CA ARG A 306 22.19 -9.27 -1.52
C ARG A 306 22.04 -10.78 -1.33
N VAL A 307 23.03 -11.45 -0.75
CA VAL A 307 22.93 -12.88 -0.40
C VAL A 307 21.83 -13.11 0.63
N ALA A 308 21.77 -12.30 1.69
CA ALA A 308 20.72 -12.38 2.70
C ALA A 308 19.33 -12.18 2.08
N MET A 309 19.18 -11.18 1.20
CA MET A 309 17.93 -10.94 0.47
C MET A 309 17.57 -12.11 -0.44
N ALA A 310 18.53 -12.68 -1.18
CA ALA A 310 18.29 -13.84 -2.03
C ALA A 310 17.83 -15.07 -1.23
N CYS A 311 18.47 -15.32 -0.08
CA CYS A 311 18.06 -16.37 0.86
C CYS A 311 16.63 -16.12 1.39
N LEU A 312 16.28 -14.87 1.70
CA LEU A 312 14.94 -14.51 2.15
C LEU A 312 13.89 -14.74 1.06
N VAL A 313 14.17 -14.34 -0.19
CA VAL A 313 13.28 -14.61 -1.34
C VAL A 313 13.12 -16.12 -1.57
N ALA A 314 14.20 -16.89 -1.51
CA ALA A 314 14.15 -18.33 -1.65
C ALA A 314 13.34 -18.98 -0.52
N ALA A 315 13.57 -18.57 0.73
CA ALA A 315 12.81 -19.04 1.89
C ALA A 315 11.32 -18.68 1.78
N ALA A 316 11.00 -17.48 1.28
CA ALA A 316 9.63 -17.05 1.01
C ALA A 316 8.96 -17.94 -0.03
N ALA A 317 9.63 -18.23 -1.15
CA ALA A 317 9.12 -19.11 -2.20
C ALA A 317 8.88 -20.53 -1.67
N VAL A 318 9.82 -21.08 -0.87
CA VAL A 318 9.64 -22.39 -0.22
C VAL A 318 8.46 -22.36 0.74
N LEU A 319 8.36 -21.35 1.59
CA LEU A 319 7.24 -21.21 2.54
C LEU A 319 5.90 -21.12 1.81
N MET A 320 5.82 -20.36 0.71
CA MET A 320 4.64 -20.25 -0.14
C MET A 320 4.22 -21.61 -0.72
N VAL A 321 5.17 -22.38 -1.27
CA VAL A 321 4.91 -23.73 -1.81
C VAL A 321 4.46 -24.69 -0.71
N VAL A 322 5.17 -24.72 0.43
CA VAL A 322 4.79 -25.59 1.56
C VAL A 322 3.42 -25.19 2.12
N ALA A 323 3.14 -23.89 2.24
CA ALA A 323 1.85 -23.37 2.71
C ALA A 323 0.69 -23.75 1.79
N ARG A 324 0.94 -23.88 0.48
CA ARG A 324 -0.07 -24.35 -0.49
C ARG A 324 -0.31 -25.85 -0.40
N TRP A 325 0.76 -26.65 -0.44
CA TRP A 325 0.67 -28.10 -0.66
C TRP A 325 0.66 -28.91 0.63
N ARG A 326 1.15 -28.35 1.73
CA ARG A 326 1.24 -28.97 3.06
C ARG A 326 0.84 -27.97 4.15
N PRO A 327 -0.37 -27.37 4.08
CA PRO A 327 -0.81 -26.31 5.00
C PRO A 327 -0.78 -26.75 6.48
N GLU A 328 -0.92 -28.04 6.76
CA GLU A 328 -0.82 -28.62 8.10
C GLU A 328 0.58 -28.50 8.72
N ARG A 329 1.65 -28.42 7.91
CA ARG A 329 3.03 -28.28 8.40
C ARG A 329 3.36 -26.87 8.87
N VAL A 330 2.79 -25.86 8.22
CA VAL A 330 3.08 -24.44 8.50
C VAL A 330 2.03 -23.79 9.40
N GLY A 331 0.85 -24.41 9.51
CA GLY A 331 -0.29 -23.89 10.25
C GLY A 331 -0.87 -22.59 9.69
N PRO A 332 -1.88 -22.01 10.37
CA PRO A 332 -2.52 -20.77 9.93
C PRO A 332 -1.55 -19.58 9.87
N SER A 333 -0.71 -19.40 10.88
CA SER A 333 0.26 -18.30 10.94
C SER A 333 1.28 -18.37 9.80
N GLY A 334 1.75 -19.57 9.44
CA GLY A 334 2.69 -19.75 8.33
C GLY A 334 2.08 -19.42 6.97
N ARG A 335 0.78 -19.69 6.74
CA ARG A 335 0.07 -19.25 5.52
C ARG A 335 -0.06 -17.73 5.44
N VAL A 336 -0.26 -17.06 6.57
CA VAL A 336 -0.34 -15.60 6.62
C VAL A 336 1.03 -14.96 6.42
N ALA A 337 2.08 -15.55 6.98
CA ALA A 337 3.46 -15.15 6.70
C ALA A 337 3.80 -15.33 5.20
N ALA A 338 3.42 -16.47 4.60
CA ALA A 338 3.56 -16.69 3.16
C ALA A 338 2.82 -15.63 2.34
N PHE A 339 1.62 -15.23 2.76
CA PHE A 339 0.85 -14.18 2.10
C PHE A 339 1.51 -12.80 2.23
N GLY A 340 2.00 -12.45 3.42
CA GLY A 340 2.74 -11.20 3.64
C GLY A 340 4.00 -11.12 2.78
N LEU A 341 4.73 -12.23 2.63
CA LEU A 341 5.90 -12.31 1.75
C LEU A 341 5.52 -12.21 0.28
N ALA A 342 4.45 -12.89 -0.15
CA ALA A 342 3.95 -12.78 -1.52
C ALA A 342 3.52 -11.34 -1.85
N TRP A 343 2.89 -10.65 -0.89
CA TRP A 343 2.56 -9.23 -1.03
C TRP A 343 3.83 -8.39 -1.15
N PHE A 344 4.80 -8.56 -0.25
CA PHE A 344 6.06 -7.84 -0.29
C PHE A 344 6.80 -8.00 -1.62
N LEU A 345 6.78 -9.19 -2.22
CA LEU A 345 7.42 -9.45 -3.51
C LEU A 345 6.60 -8.97 -4.73
N ALA A 346 5.30 -8.74 -4.55
CA ALA A 346 4.45 -8.22 -5.61
C ALA A 346 4.47 -6.68 -5.68
N GLY A 347 4.62 -6.02 -4.53
CA GLY A 347 4.81 -4.56 -4.42
C GLY A 347 6.22 -4.14 -4.77
#